data_AF-M3UKB4-F1
#
_entry.id   AF-M3UKB4-F1
#
_cell.length_a   1.000
_cell.length_b   1.000
_cell.length_c   1.000
_cell.angle_alpha   90.00
_cell.angle_beta   90.00
_cell.angle_gamma   90.00
#
_symmetry.space_group_name_H-M   'P 1'
#
loop_
_entity.id
_entity.type
_entity.pdbx_description
1 polymer ?
#
loop_
_entity_poly.entity_id
_entity_poly.type
_entity_poly.pdbx_seq_one_letter_code
_entity_poly.pdbx_strand_id
1 'polypeptide(L)'
;MGQKVHPNGIRLGIVKEHTSVWYADKRTYADYLLADLKVREYLQDKLKSASVSRIDIHRPAQTARITIHTARPGIVIGKKGEDVEKLRQDLTARMGVPVHINIEEIRKPELDGALVAQSVAQQLERRVMFRRAMKRAVQNAIRIGAKGIKIQVSGRLGGAEIARTEWYREGRVPLHTLRADIDYATAEAHTTYGVIGVKVWIFKGEVIGGRQEELKPMTGHNRGLAHRGSKVSFGEYALKAVGRGRLTARQIESARRALTRHVKRGGKIWIRVFPDKPVTKKPLEVRMGKGKGSVEYWVAQIQPGKVLYEIEGVSEDLARQAFALAAAKLPVETSFVKRTVM
;
A
#
# COMPACT_ATOMS: atom_id res chain seq x y z
N MET A 1 13.33 36.94 -6.55
CA MET A 1 13.74 35.53 -6.33
C MET A 1 13.04 35.04 -5.07
N GLY A 2 12.03 34.17 -5.20
CA GLY A 2 11.29 33.65 -4.05
C GLY A 2 11.85 32.31 -3.56
N GLN A 3 11.70 32.04 -2.27
CA GLN A 3 11.94 30.71 -1.71
C GLN A 3 10.92 29.72 -2.30
N LYS A 4 11.36 28.50 -2.60
CA LYS A 4 10.50 27.43 -3.14
C LYS A 4 10.31 26.36 -2.08
N VAL A 5 9.09 25.87 -1.95
CA VAL A 5 8.76 24.75 -1.05
C VAL A 5 9.46 23.47 -1.53
N HIS A 6 9.88 22.62 -0.59
CA HIS A 6 10.50 21.33 -0.88
C HIS A 6 9.52 20.40 -1.64
N PRO A 7 9.82 19.97 -2.89
CA PRO A 7 8.87 19.23 -3.72
C PRO A 7 8.40 17.91 -3.14
N ASN A 8 9.30 17.16 -2.49
CA ASN A 8 8.93 15.92 -1.81
C ASN A 8 8.13 16.21 -0.54
N GLY A 9 8.45 17.29 0.18
CA GLY A 9 7.87 17.61 1.49
C GLY A 9 6.40 17.96 1.38
N ILE A 10 6.04 18.83 0.43
CA ILE A 10 4.63 19.19 0.17
C ILE A 10 3.79 18.02 -0.37
N ARG A 11 4.43 16.93 -0.82
CA ARG A 11 3.77 15.74 -1.37
C ARG A 11 3.70 14.56 -0.40
N LEU A 12 4.29 14.69 0.79
CA LEU A 12 4.22 13.66 1.83
C LEU A 12 2.76 13.42 2.22
N GLY A 13 2.35 12.15 2.27
CA GLY A 13 0.99 11.75 2.60
C GLY A 13 -0.03 11.87 1.46
N ILE A 14 0.34 12.47 0.32
CA ILE A 14 -0.52 12.55 -0.87
C ILE A 14 -0.02 11.59 -1.96
N VAL A 15 1.22 11.81 -2.41
CA VAL A 15 1.86 11.01 -3.48
C VAL A 15 3.15 10.35 -2.98
N LYS A 16 3.86 10.99 -2.05
CA LYS A 16 5.09 10.47 -1.46
C LYS A 16 4.83 9.85 -0.10
N GLU A 17 5.53 8.75 0.17
CA GLU A 17 5.52 8.08 1.46
C GLU A 17 6.69 8.55 2.35
N HIS A 18 6.57 8.27 3.64
CA HIS A 18 7.65 8.52 4.59
C HIS A 18 8.75 7.46 4.41
N THR A 19 10.01 7.87 4.50
CA THR A 19 11.17 6.97 4.47
C THR A 19 11.42 6.27 5.80
N SER A 20 10.95 6.85 6.92
CA SER A 20 10.93 6.17 8.22
C SER A 20 9.48 5.96 8.63
N VAL A 21 9.08 4.71 8.84
CA VAL A 21 7.71 4.34 9.22
C VAL A 21 7.76 3.49 10.49
N TRP A 22 7.57 4.16 11.62
CA TRP A 22 7.50 3.54 12.94
C TRP A 22 6.74 4.45 13.91
N TYR A 23 6.34 3.87 15.04
CA TYR A 23 5.67 4.58 16.13
C TYR A 23 6.56 4.53 17.38
N ALA A 24 6.60 5.63 18.13
CA ALA A 24 7.26 5.69 19.42
C ALA A 24 6.53 6.68 20.32
N ASP A 25 6.65 6.46 21.64
CA ASP A 25 6.14 7.38 22.64
C ASP A 25 6.98 8.66 22.67
N LYS A 26 6.41 9.74 23.23
CA LYS A 26 7.06 11.05 23.30
C LYS A 26 8.44 11.02 23.95
N ARG A 27 8.65 10.12 24.93
CA ARG A 27 9.93 9.97 25.65
C ARG A 27 11.00 9.30 24.80
N THR A 28 10.65 8.30 24.00
CA THR A 28 11.59 7.46 23.23
C THR A 28 11.78 7.92 21.78
N TYR A 29 10.92 8.82 21.29
CA TYR A 29 10.96 9.32 19.92
C TYR A 29 12.31 9.94 19.54
N ALA A 30 12.89 10.78 20.41
CA ALA A 30 14.14 11.48 20.15
C ALA A 30 15.32 10.50 19.98
N ASP A 31 15.40 9.48 20.83
CA ASP A 31 16.45 8.47 20.78
C ASP A 31 16.37 7.64 19.49
N TYR A 32 15.16 7.26 19.09
CA TYR A 32 14.94 6.51 17.85
C TYR A 32 15.27 7.35 16.61
N LEU A 33 14.89 8.62 16.60
CA LEU A 33 15.23 9.54 15.52
C LEU A 33 16.76 9.73 15.41
N LEU A 34 17.45 9.93 16.52
CA LEU A 34 18.91 10.07 16.53
C LEU A 34 19.61 8.81 16.03
N ALA A 35 19.13 7.63 16.45
CA ALA A 35 19.64 6.35 15.96
C ALA A 35 19.42 6.19 14.45
N ASP A 36 18.24 6.52 13.93
CA ASP A 36 17.92 6.48 12.49
C ASP A 36 18.83 7.41 11.67
N LEU A 37 19.08 8.64 12.16
CA LEU A 37 19.97 9.59 11.49
C LEU A 37 21.41 9.07 11.40
N LYS A 38 21.95 8.57 12.51
CA LYS A 38 23.30 7.98 12.57
C LYS A 38 23.43 6.77 11.64
N VAL A 39 22.41 5.91 11.60
CA VAL A 39 22.38 4.75 10.71
C VAL A 39 22.34 5.17 9.24
N ARG A 40 21.55 6.20 8.91
CA ARG A 40 21.44 6.69 7.54
C ARG A 40 22.76 7.29 7.05
N GLU A 41 23.42 8.11 7.87
CA GLU A 41 24.73 8.69 7.56
C GLU A 41 25.77 7.57 7.35
N TYR A 42 25.85 6.62 8.29
CA TYR A 42 26.76 5.48 8.20
C TYR A 42 26.55 4.64 6.92
N LEU A 43 25.30 4.34 6.58
CA LEU A 43 24.98 3.58 5.37
C LEU A 43 25.30 4.36 4.09
N GLN A 44 25.02 5.66 4.07
CA GLN A 44 25.36 6.51 2.92
C GLN A 44 26.86 6.57 2.69
N ASP A 45 27.68 6.65 3.74
CA ASP A 45 29.14 6.67 3.64
C ASP A 45 29.73 5.33 3.22
N LYS A 46 29.32 4.24 3.88
CA LYS A 46 29.86 2.90 3.61
C LYS A 46 29.46 2.39 2.21
N LEU A 47 28.27 2.76 1.73
CA LEU A 47 27.72 2.31 0.44
C LEU A 47 27.84 3.33 -0.70
N LYS A 48 28.77 4.30 -0.63
CA LYS A 48 29.03 5.26 -1.71
C LYS A 48 29.28 4.59 -3.07
N SER A 49 29.96 3.44 -3.08
CA SER A 49 30.26 2.67 -4.30
C SER A 49 29.04 1.94 -4.89
N ALA A 50 28.04 1.66 -4.05
CA ALA A 50 26.84 0.90 -4.44
C ALA A 50 25.74 1.78 -5.03
N SER A 51 25.91 3.10 -5.10
CA SER A 51 24.91 4.04 -5.65
C SER A 51 23.53 3.83 -5.00
N VAL A 52 23.45 4.13 -3.70
CA VAL A 52 22.21 4.06 -2.92
C VAL A 52 21.37 5.32 -3.17
N SER A 53 20.09 5.13 -3.48
CA SER A 53 19.12 6.22 -3.66
C SER A 53 18.38 6.53 -2.37
N ARG A 54 17.72 5.50 -1.81
CA ARG A 54 16.79 5.63 -0.70
C ARG A 54 17.04 4.52 0.31
N ILE A 55 16.87 4.87 1.58
CA ILE A 55 16.93 3.92 2.69
C ILE A 55 15.61 4.08 3.45
N ASP A 56 14.84 3.01 3.51
CA ASP A 56 13.58 2.96 4.24
C ASP A 56 13.80 2.23 5.57
N ILE A 57 13.33 2.80 6.67
CA ILE A 57 13.50 2.25 8.02
C ILE A 57 12.13 2.00 8.63
N HIS A 58 11.86 0.73 8.93
CA HIS A 58 10.69 0.28 9.66
C HIS A 58 11.12 -0.29 11.01
N ARG A 59 10.39 0.01 12.08
CA ARG A 59 10.66 -0.56 13.41
C ARG A 59 9.45 -1.36 13.91
N PRO A 60 9.25 -2.60 13.44
CA PRO A 60 8.23 -3.48 14.00
C PRO A 60 8.69 -3.99 15.37
N ALA A 61 7.83 -3.85 16.39
CA ALA A 61 7.99 -4.30 17.79
C ALA A 61 9.38 -4.85 18.16
N GLN A 62 10.23 -4.00 18.74
CA GLN A 62 11.59 -4.32 19.23
C GLN A 62 12.62 -4.81 18.18
N THR A 63 12.29 -4.77 16.90
CA THR A 63 13.22 -5.07 15.79
C THR A 63 13.25 -3.91 14.80
N ALA A 64 14.31 -3.84 14.00
CA ALA A 64 14.42 -2.89 12.90
C ALA A 64 14.50 -3.63 11.57
N ARG A 65 13.76 -3.15 10.57
CA ARG A 65 13.82 -3.61 9.18
C ARG A 65 14.25 -2.44 8.32
N ILE A 66 15.41 -2.58 7.69
CA ILE A 66 16.02 -1.55 6.85
C ILE A 66 15.98 -2.04 5.41
N THR A 67 15.28 -1.31 4.55
CA THR A 67 15.24 -1.59 3.11
C THR A 67 16.12 -0.59 2.37
N ILE A 68 17.16 -1.09 1.71
CA ILE A 68 18.12 -0.29 0.95
C ILE A 68 17.76 -0.38 -0.54
N HIS A 69 17.41 0.76 -1.12
CA HIS A 69 17.14 0.89 -2.55
C HIS A 69 18.42 1.29 -3.29
N THR A 70 18.92 0.40 -4.13
CA THR A 70 20.20 0.55 -4.82
C THR A 70 20.07 0.19 -6.31
N ALA A 71 20.86 0.86 -7.15
CA ALA A 71 21.02 0.47 -8.55
C ALA A 71 21.99 -0.70 -8.75
N ARG A 72 22.80 -1.04 -7.74
CA ARG A 72 23.84 -2.07 -7.81
C ARG A 72 23.76 -2.99 -6.59
N PRO A 73 22.73 -3.86 -6.51
CA PRO A 73 22.53 -4.75 -5.36
C PRO A 73 23.72 -5.69 -5.13
N GLY A 74 24.40 -6.14 -6.18
CA GLY A 74 25.55 -7.06 -6.07
C GLY A 74 26.70 -6.51 -5.23
N ILE A 75 26.93 -5.19 -5.24
CA ILE A 75 27.97 -4.56 -4.42
C ILE A 75 27.56 -4.54 -2.94
N VAL A 76 26.27 -4.36 -2.65
CA VAL A 76 25.74 -4.39 -1.27
C VAL A 76 25.74 -5.80 -0.70
N ILE A 77 25.47 -6.81 -1.54
CA ILE A 77 25.43 -8.21 -1.12
C ILE A 77 26.84 -8.75 -0.84
N GLY A 78 27.82 -8.36 -1.65
CA GLY A 78 29.18 -8.85 -1.56
C GLY A 78 29.32 -10.32 -2.01
N LYS A 79 30.51 -10.90 -1.79
CA LYS A 79 30.77 -12.30 -2.14
C LYS A 79 30.02 -13.22 -1.18
N LYS A 80 29.10 -14.06 -1.70
CA LYS A 80 28.29 -15.02 -0.91
C LYS A 80 27.51 -14.39 0.26
N GLY A 81 27.21 -13.09 0.23
CA GLY A 81 26.46 -12.41 1.30
C GLY A 81 27.30 -11.93 2.49
N GLU A 82 28.64 -12.00 2.40
CA GLU A 82 29.53 -11.62 3.49
C GLU A 82 29.36 -10.16 3.94
N ASP A 83 29.20 -9.23 2.99
CA ASP A 83 29.12 -7.80 3.31
C ASP A 83 27.79 -7.42 3.97
N VAL A 84 26.69 -8.10 3.62
CA VAL A 84 25.38 -7.93 4.29
C VAL A 84 25.46 -8.38 5.73
N GLU A 85 26.14 -9.50 5.99
CA GLU A 85 26.27 -10.04 7.33
C GLU A 85 27.10 -9.11 8.23
N LYS A 86 28.20 -8.55 7.71
CA LYS A 86 28.97 -7.51 8.39
C LYS A 86 28.13 -6.26 8.67
N LEU A 87 27.37 -5.79 7.68
CA LEU A 87 26.46 -4.64 7.85
C LEU A 87 25.39 -4.93 8.91
N ARG A 88 24.84 -6.15 8.95
CA ARG A 88 23.84 -6.56 9.94
C ARG A 88 24.38 -6.48 11.35
N GLN A 89 25.61 -6.96 11.57
CA GLN A 89 26.29 -6.91 12.87
C GLN A 89 26.57 -5.47 13.29
N ASP A 90 27.12 -4.65 12.39
CA ASP A 90 27.42 -3.23 12.64
C ASP A 90 26.15 -2.42 13.00
N LEU A 91 25.05 -2.65 12.27
CA LEU A 91 23.79 -1.96 12.50
C LEU A 91 23.11 -2.42 13.79
N THR A 92 23.22 -3.71 14.13
CA THR A 92 22.70 -4.25 15.39
C THR A 92 23.42 -3.62 16.59
N ALA A 93 24.75 -3.50 16.52
CA ALA A 93 25.55 -2.85 17.57
C ALA A 93 25.17 -1.38 17.76
N ARG A 94 24.88 -0.64 16.68
CA ARG A 94 24.53 0.79 16.74
C ARG A 94 23.09 1.05 17.16
N MET A 95 22.14 0.21 16.75
CA MET A 95 20.72 0.38 17.06
C MET A 95 20.30 -0.25 18.39
N GLY A 96 21.09 -1.19 18.91
CA GLY A 96 20.77 -1.94 20.14
C GLY A 96 19.57 -2.88 19.99
N VAL A 97 19.09 -3.10 18.76
CA VAL A 97 17.98 -4.01 18.42
C VAL A 97 18.38 -4.88 17.24
N PRO A 98 17.80 -6.09 17.11
CA PRO A 98 18.04 -6.96 15.96
C PRO A 98 17.60 -6.28 14.66
N VAL A 99 18.50 -6.22 13.68
CA VAL A 99 18.26 -5.59 12.37
C VAL A 99 18.09 -6.65 11.27
N HIS A 100 17.04 -6.49 10.47
CA HIS A 100 16.82 -7.22 9.23
C HIS A 100 17.09 -6.29 8.04
N ILE A 101 17.99 -6.68 7.15
CA ILE A 101 18.35 -5.89 5.97
C ILE A 101 17.66 -6.47 4.75
N ASN A 102 16.91 -5.63 4.04
CA ASN A 102 16.32 -5.92 2.75
C ASN A 102 17.02 -5.09 1.68
N ILE A 103 17.33 -5.69 0.54
CA ILE A 103 17.97 -5.02 -0.58
C ILE A 103 16.98 -5.02 -1.74
N GLU A 104 16.57 -3.84 -2.18
CA GLU A 104 15.66 -3.65 -3.30
C GLU A 104 16.40 -3.01 -4.47
N GLU A 105 16.24 -3.61 -5.65
CA GLU A 105 16.90 -3.16 -6.87
C GLU A 105 16.08 -2.08 -7.58
N ILE A 106 16.74 -0.97 -7.90
CA ILE A 106 16.20 0.07 -8.76
C ILE A 106 16.46 -0.31 -10.22
N ARG A 107 15.44 -0.83 -10.89
CA ARG A 107 15.52 -1.27 -12.30
C ARG A 107 15.86 -0.17 -13.30
N LYS A 108 15.46 1.07 -13.03
CA LYS A 108 15.61 2.23 -13.93
C LYS A 108 16.28 3.40 -13.20
N PRO A 109 17.62 3.40 -13.08
CA PRO A 109 18.34 4.41 -12.29
C PRO A 109 18.23 5.82 -12.88
N GLU A 110 18.02 5.96 -14.20
CA GLU A 110 17.87 7.26 -14.87
C GLU A 110 16.56 7.99 -14.52
N LEU A 111 15.58 7.28 -13.97
CA LEU A 111 14.34 7.88 -13.47
C LEU A 111 14.42 8.26 -12.00
N ASP A 112 15.47 7.86 -11.28
CA ASP A 112 15.64 8.16 -9.87
C ASP A 112 16.41 9.48 -9.68
N GLY A 113 15.82 10.40 -8.93
CA GLY A 113 16.39 11.74 -8.75
C GLY A 113 17.76 11.72 -8.06
N ALA A 114 17.93 10.86 -7.04
CA ALA A 114 19.14 10.81 -6.24
C ALA A 114 20.31 10.22 -7.02
N LEU A 115 20.06 9.15 -7.78
CA LEU A 115 21.08 8.52 -8.63
C LEU A 115 21.52 9.43 -9.77
N VAL A 116 20.58 10.14 -10.40
CA VAL A 116 20.91 11.13 -11.43
C VAL A 116 21.73 12.28 -10.84
N ALA A 117 21.37 12.79 -9.66
CA ALA A 117 22.12 13.85 -8.98
C ALA A 117 23.54 13.41 -8.62
N GLN A 118 23.71 12.22 -8.02
CA GLN A 118 25.02 11.64 -7.68
C GLN A 118 25.88 11.41 -8.92
N SER A 119 25.32 10.91 -10.01
CA SER A 119 26.03 10.71 -11.28
C SER A 119 26.54 12.02 -11.87
N VAL A 120 25.71 13.08 -11.85
CA VAL A 120 26.14 14.41 -12.31
C VAL A 120 27.22 14.96 -11.39
N ALA A 121 27.08 14.83 -10.07
CA ALA A 121 28.08 15.27 -9.11
C ALA A 121 29.44 14.59 -9.33
N GLN A 122 29.47 13.26 -9.46
CA GLN A 122 30.69 12.50 -9.75
C GLN A 122 31.34 12.92 -11.09
N GLN A 123 30.55 13.24 -12.11
CA GLN A 123 31.09 13.74 -13.39
C GLN A 123 31.73 15.12 -13.24
N LEU A 124 31.17 16.00 -12.42
CA LEU A 124 31.74 17.31 -12.13
C LEU A 124 33.05 17.20 -11.33
N GLU A 125 33.13 16.27 -10.38
CA GLU A 125 34.37 15.98 -9.64
C GLU A 125 35.48 15.47 -10.55
N ARG A 126 35.12 14.66 -11.56
CA ARG A 126 36.02 14.19 -12.64
C ARG A 126 36.32 15.26 -13.69
N ARG A 127 35.97 16.53 -13.45
CA ARG A 127 36.23 17.69 -14.32
C ARG A 127 35.57 17.59 -15.70
N VAL A 128 34.47 16.84 -15.83
CA VAL A 128 33.66 16.85 -17.05
C VAL A 128 32.93 18.18 -17.17
N MET A 129 32.85 18.72 -18.38
CA MET A 129 32.13 19.98 -18.63
C MET A 129 30.67 19.89 -18.16
N PHE A 130 30.27 20.78 -17.24
CA PHE A 130 28.95 20.75 -16.59
C PHE A 130 27.77 20.75 -17.57
N ARG A 131 27.85 21.51 -18.67
CA ARG A 131 26.82 21.52 -19.73
C ARG A 131 26.64 20.15 -20.38
N ARG A 132 27.74 19.43 -20.63
CA ARG A 132 27.72 18.09 -21.22
C ARG A 132 27.14 17.07 -20.25
N ALA A 133 27.55 17.12 -18.99
CA ALA A 133 27.03 16.23 -17.94
C ALA A 133 25.52 16.40 -17.77
N MET A 134 25.03 17.65 -17.68
CA MET A 134 23.59 17.95 -17.60
C MET A 134 22.83 17.49 -18.84
N LYS A 135 23.28 17.87 -20.05
CA LYS A 135 22.57 17.53 -21.29
C LYS A 135 22.44 16.02 -21.47
N ARG A 136 23.52 15.26 -21.18
CA ARG A 136 23.51 13.80 -21.23
C ARG A 136 22.53 13.19 -20.23
N ALA A 137 22.52 13.68 -18.99
CA ALA A 137 21.61 13.20 -17.94
C ALA A 137 20.14 13.47 -18.29
N VAL A 138 19.84 14.66 -18.79
CA VAL A 138 18.49 15.04 -19.24
C VAL A 138 18.01 14.14 -20.39
N GLN A 139 18.83 13.99 -21.43
CA GLN A 139 18.48 13.15 -22.59
C GLN A 139 18.28 11.68 -22.21
N ASN A 140 19.11 11.14 -21.33
CA ASN A 140 18.96 9.76 -20.83
C ASN A 140 17.65 9.57 -20.07
N ALA A 141 17.26 10.51 -19.20
CA ALA A 141 16.02 10.43 -18.44
C ALA A 141 14.78 10.48 -19.33
N ILE A 142 14.75 11.40 -20.31
CA ILE A 142 13.65 11.49 -21.29
C ILE A 142 13.56 10.21 -22.13
N ARG A 143 14.69 9.70 -22.62
CA ARG A 143 14.74 8.47 -23.43
C ARG A 143 14.15 7.25 -22.70
N ILE A 144 14.36 7.13 -21.39
CA ILE A 144 13.84 6.01 -20.57
C ILE A 144 12.34 6.19 -20.21
N GLY A 145 11.77 7.38 -20.48
CA GLY A 145 10.34 7.65 -20.34
C GLY A 145 9.97 8.64 -19.24
N ALA A 146 10.90 9.47 -18.77
CA ALA A 146 10.53 10.60 -17.91
C ALA A 146 9.62 11.58 -18.69
N LYS A 147 8.51 12.00 -18.08
CA LYS A 147 7.60 12.98 -18.70
C LYS A 147 8.16 14.41 -18.65
N GLY A 148 9.11 14.63 -17.76
CA GLY A 148 9.94 15.82 -17.75
C GLY A 148 11.04 15.72 -16.71
N ILE A 149 12.11 16.47 -16.93
CA ILE A 149 13.24 16.55 -16.02
C ILE A 149 13.76 17.99 -16.00
N LYS A 150 14.17 18.44 -14.82
CA LYS A 150 14.92 19.67 -14.62
C LYS A 150 16.19 19.33 -13.83
N ILE A 151 17.34 19.78 -14.31
CA ILE A 151 18.60 19.72 -13.56
C ILE A 151 19.09 21.15 -13.40
N GLN A 152 19.47 21.51 -12.18
CA GLN A 152 20.06 22.80 -11.83
C GLN A 152 21.39 22.56 -11.15
N VAL A 153 22.42 23.27 -11.61
CA VAL A 153 23.76 23.21 -11.05
C VAL A 153 24.16 24.62 -10.62
N SER A 154 24.63 24.78 -9.39
CA SER A 154 24.99 26.07 -8.81
C SER A 154 26.36 26.00 -8.13
N GLY A 155 27.22 26.98 -8.40
CA GLY A 155 28.55 27.07 -7.82
C GLY A 155 29.55 27.71 -8.79
N ARG A 156 30.84 27.48 -8.56
CA ARG A 156 31.94 27.96 -9.43
C ARG A 156 32.08 27.08 -10.68
N LEU A 157 31.10 27.21 -11.59
CA LEU A 157 30.95 26.32 -12.74
C LEU A 157 32.12 26.46 -13.73
N GLY A 158 32.93 25.40 -13.84
CA GLY A 158 34.11 25.39 -14.70
C GLY A 158 35.32 26.13 -14.11
N GLY A 159 35.33 26.40 -12.81
CA GLY A 159 36.43 27.10 -12.14
C GLY A 159 36.37 28.63 -12.20
N ALA A 160 35.25 29.20 -12.68
CA ALA A 160 35.04 30.65 -12.66
C ALA A 160 35.14 31.21 -11.24
N GLU A 161 35.63 32.45 -11.10
CA GLU A 161 35.74 33.13 -9.80
C GLU A 161 34.37 33.39 -9.17
N ILE A 162 33.40 33.83 -9.99
CA ILE A 162 32.05 34.13 -9.55
C ILE A 162 31.15 32.91 -9.70
N ALA A 163 30.46 32.53 -8.62
CA ALA A 163 29.49 31.45 -8.65
C ALA A 163 28.24 31.84 -9.46
N ARG A 164 27.76 30.91 -10.29
CA ARG A 164 26.54 31.07 -11.08
C ARG A 164 25.65 29.85 -10.99
N THR A 165 24.40 30.03 -11.38
CA THR A 165 23.39 28.96 -11.40
C THR A 165 22.91 28.76 -12.82
N GLU A 166 23.06 27.54 -13.32
CA GLU A 166 22.62 27.12 -14.65
C GLU A 166 21.59 26.01 -14.51
N TRP A 167 20.59 25.98 -15.39
CA TRP A 167 19.58 24.93 -15.37
C TRP A 167 19.20 24.51 -16.78
N TYR A 168 18.97 23.20 -16.94
CA TYR A 168 18.36 22.63 -18.14
C TYR A 168 17.03 22.00 -17.74
N ARG A 169 16.00 22.23 -18.55
CA ARG A 169 14.67 21.63 -18.37
C ARG A 169 14.20 21.08 -19.71
N GLU A 170 13.70 19.86 -19.69
CA GLU A 170 13.08 19.20 -20.83
C GLU A 170 11.77 18.55 -20.39
N GLY A 171 10.73 18.63 -21.21
CA GLY A 171 9.39 18.14 -20.87
C GLY A 171 8.67 18.94 -19.78
N ARG A 172 7.63 18.34 -19.18
CA ARG A 172 6.74 18.99 -18.21
C ARG A 172 7.21 18.72 -16.78
N VAL A 173 7.33 19.77 -15.95
CA VAL A 173 7.65 19.63 -14.51
C VAL A 173 6.69 20.50 -13.68
N PRO A 174 5.48 20.00 -13.36
CA PRO A 174 4.43 20.79 -12.74
C PRO A 174 4.56 20.82 -11.21
N LEU A 175 5.37 21.75 -10.69
CA LEU A 175 5.69 21.83 -9.26
C LEU A 175 4.49 22.17 -8.35
N HIS A 176 3.50 22.91 -8.85
CA HIS A 176 2.29 23.29 -8.10
C HIS A 176 1.25 22.17 -8.04
N THR A 177 1.34 21.16 -8.92
CA THR A 177 0.37 20.07 -8.98
C THR A 177 0.71 19.02 -7.92
N LEU A 178 -0.09 18.92 -6.86
CA LEU A 178 0.18 17.99 -5.74
C LEU A 178 0.11 16.51 -6.17
N ARG A 179 -0.81 16.18 -7.10
CA ARG A 179 -0.96 14.82 -7.67
C ARG A 179 0.18 14.40 -8.60
N ALA A 180 1.10 15.31 -8.94
CA ALA A 180 2.24 14.99 -9.77
C ALA A 180 3.29 14.22 -8.96
N ASP A 181 3.65 13.03 -9.41
CA ASP A 181 4.79 12.28 -8.88
C ASP A 181 6.08 12.91 -9.40
N ILE A 182 6.66 13.75 -8.53
CA ILE A 182 7.91 14.44 -8.75
C ILE A 182 8.92 13.89 -7.76
N ASP A 183 10.02 13.40 -8.29
CA ASP A 183 11.18 12.97 -7.53
C ASP A 183 12.21 14.09 -7.49
N TYR A 184 12.48 14.59 -6.29
CA TYR A 184 13.46 15.64 -6.07
C TYR A 184 14.64 15.11 -5.24
N ALA A 185 15.85 15.41 -5.68
CA ALA A 185 17.06 15.10 -4.94
C ALA A 185 18.13 16.18 -5.11
N THR A 186 19.06 16.18 -4.16
CA THR A 186 20.22 17.06 -4.14
C THR A 186 21.49 16.23 -4.01
N ALA A 187 22.56 16.68 -4.64
CA ALA A 187 23.90 16.14 -4.45
C ALA A 187 24.90 17.29 -4.44
N GLU A 188 25.98 17.13 -3.69
CA GLU A 188 27.08 18.08 -3.63
C GLU A 188 28.30 17.44 -4.30
N ALA A 189 28.99 18.22 -5.13
CA ALA A 189 30.23 17.82 -5.78
C ALA A 189 31.37 18.65 -5.18
N HIS A 190 32.35 17.98 -4.58
CA HIS A 190 33.50 18.64 -3.98
C HIS A 190 34.62 18.76 -5.02
N THR A 191 34.75 19.95 -5.59
CA THR A 191 35.79 20.25 -6.58
C THR A 191 36.94 21.02 -5.94
N THR A 192 38.07 21.11 -6.65
CA THR A 192 39.23 21.88 -6.19
C THR A 192 38.93 23.35 -5.91
N TYR A 193 37.93 23.92 -6.60
CA TYR A 193 37.57 25.33 -6.49
C TYR A 193 36.45 25.60 -5.47
N GLY A 194 35.93 24.56 -4.82
CA GLY A 194 34.83 24.64 -3.87
C GLY A 194 33.70 23.65 -4.18
N VAL A 195 32.54 23.87 -3.56
CA VAL A 195 31.38 23.00 -3.66
C VAL A 195 30.48 23.42 -4.83
N ILE A 196 30.07 22.45 -5.64
CA ILE A 196 29.04 22.65 -6.66
C ILE A 196 27.79 21.86 -6.24
N GLY A 197 26.68 22.56 -6.06
CA GLY A 197 25.39 21.96 -5.74
C GLY A 197 24.64 21.53 -6.99
N VAL A 198 24.12 20.31 -6.99
CA VAL A 198 23.27 19.75 -8.05
C VAL A 198 21.88 19.49 -7.48
N LYS A 199 20.85 20.02 -8.14
CA LYS A 199 19.44 19.81 -7.80
C LYS A 199 18.72 19.20 -9.00
N VAL A 200 18.01 18.10 -8.79
CA VAL A 200 17.32 17.36 -9.85
C VAL A 200 15.84 17.24 -9.51
N TRP A 201 14.98 17.49 -10.50
CA TRP A 201 13.55 17.22 -10.46
C TRP A 201 13.19 16.29 -11.61
N ILE A 202 12.60 15.13 -11.34
CA ILE A 202 12.13 14.19 -12.35
C ILE A 202 10.62 14.03 -12.19
N PHE A 203 9.86 14.30 -13.25
CA PHE A 203 8.42 14.08 -13.29
C PHE A 203 8.11 12.74 -13.97
N LYS A 204 7.57 11.80 -13.19
CA LYS A 204 7.26 10.43 -13.63
C LYS A 204 5.83 10.30 -14.16
N GLY A 205 4.93 11.17 -13.72
CA GLY A 205 3.53 11.14 -14.11
C GLY A 205 2.62 11.75 -13.06
N GLU A 206 1.32 11.75 -13.32
CA GLU A 206 0.31 12.10 -12.33
C GLU A 206 -0.27 10.79 -11.80
N VAL A 207 -0.35 10.65 -10.48
CA VAL A 207 -1.00 9.50 -9.85
C VAL A 207 -2.48 9.82 -9.78
N ILE A 208 -3.29 9.05 -10.53
CA ILE A 208 -4.75 9.15 -10.54
C ILE A 208 -5.27 7.96 -9.73
N GLY A 209 -6.05 8.26 -8.68
CA GLY A 209 -6.41 7.31 -7.64
C GLY A 209 -5.42 7.42 -6.47
N GLY A 210 -5.86 8.06 -5.38
CA GLY A 210 -5.11 8.04 -4.13
C GLY A 210 -5.00 6.62 -3.57
N ARG A 211 -4.32 6.47 -2.42
CA ARG A 211 -4.26 5.22 -1.65
C ARG A 211 -5.64 4.56 -1.68
N GLN A 212 -5.72 3.38 -2.28
CA GLN A 212 -6.89 2.52 -2.17
C GLN A 212 -6.93 2.04 -0.71
N GLU A 213 -7.35 2.90 0.21
CA GLU A 213 -8.02 2.38 1.40
C GLU A 213 -9.21 1.62 0.85
N GLU A 214 -9.21 0.29 1.02
CA GLU A 214 -10.38 -0.52 0.75
C GLU A 214 -11.54 0.08 1.55
N LEU A 215 -12.38 0.86 0.87
CA LEU A 215 -13.55 1.50 1.47
C LEU A 215 -14.39 0.38 2.08
N LYS A 216 -14.38 0.28 3.42
CA LYS A 216 -15.26 -0.64 4.13
C LYS A 216 -16.68 -0.32 3.67
N PRO A 217 -17.42 -1.29 3.11
CA PRO A 217 -18.76 -1.01 2.60
C PRO A 217 -19.62 -0.42 3.72
N MET A 218 -20.33 0.67 3.43
CA MET A 218 -21.21 1.34 4.39
C MET A 218 -22.42 0.45 4.67
N THR A 219 -22.20 -0.54 5.53
CA THR A 219 -23.20 -1.52 5.91
C THR A 219 -23.83 -1.05 7.22
N GLY A 220 -25.13 -0.78 7.20
CA GLY A 220 -25.86 -0.38 8.42
C GLY A 220 -25.70 -1.42 9.54
N HIS A 221 -25.76 -0.96 10.79
CA HIS A 221 -25.65 -1.80 11.99
C HIS A 221 -26.65 -2.98 11.93
N ASN A 222 -26.19 -4.17 12.37
CA ASN A 222 -27.02 -5.36 12.56
C ASN A 222 -26.97 -5.71 14.06
N ARG A 223 -28.02 -5.33 14.80
CA ARG A 223 -28.13 -5.51 16.26
C ARG A 223 -29.43 -6.24 16.60
N GLY A 224 -29.51 -6.86 17.78
CA GLY A 224 -30.70 -7.54 18.29
C GLY A 224 -30.88 -9.00 17.84
N LEU A 225 -31.92 -9.64 18.39
CA LEU A 225 -32.36 -10.99 18.06
C LEU A 225 -33.49 -10.97 17.03
N ALA A 226 -33.65 -12.06 16.28
CA ALA A 226 -34.74 -12.19 15.32
C ALA A 226 -36.09 -12.43 16.02
N HIS A 227 -36.94 -11.41 16.07
CA HIS A 227 -38.32 -11.55 16.55
C HIS A 227 -39.27 -12.13 15.48
N ARG A 228 -39.02 -11.82 14.20
CA ARG A 228 -39.84 -12.29 13.06
C ARG A 228 -39.14 -13.36 12.25
N GLY A 229 -39.86 -14.44 11.92
CA GLY A 229 -39.33 -15.56 11.14
C GLY A 229 -38.36 -16.44 11.92
N SER A 230 -38.58 -16.56 13.24
CA SER A 230 -37.80 -17.43 14.14
C SER A 230 -38.43 -18.81 14.37
N LYS A 231 -39.71 -18.96 14.00
CA LYS A 231 -40.48 -20.21 14.04
C LYS A 231 -40.52 -20.84 12.65
N VAL A 232 -40.51 -22.17 12.60
CA VAL A 232 -40.76 -22.95 11.38
C VAL A 232 -42.23 -22.81 11.02
N SER A 233 -42.57 -22.34 9.81
CA SER A 233 -43.97 -22.05 9.45
C SER A 233 -44.54 -22.94 8.35
N PHE A 234 -43.71 -23.35 7.41
CA PHE A 234 -44.10 -24.11 6.23
C PHE A 234 -43.61 -25.56 6.32
N GLY A 235 -42.34 -25.77 6.66
CA GLY A 235 -41.73 -27.10 6.69
C GLY A 235 -41.91 -27.88 8.00
N GLU A 236 -41.42 -29.12 8.01
CA GLU A 236 -41.26 -29.94 9.21
C GLU A 236 -39.90 -29.71 9.87
N TYR A 237 -38.88 -29.42 9.06
CA TYR A 237 -37.50 -29.19 9.49
C TYR A 237 -36.97 -27.87 8.96
N ALA A 238 -36.08 -27.23 9.71
CA ALA A 238 -35.55 -25.92 9.37
C ALA A 238 -34.07 -25.75 9.70
N LEU A 239 -33.41 -24.89 8.93
CA LEU A 239 -32.07 -24.38 9.22
C LEU A 239 -32.18 -22.99 9.84
N LYS A 240 -31.83 -22.86 11.12
CA LYS A 240 -31.92 -21.62 11.90
C LYS A 240 -30.54 -21.03 12.14
N ALA A 241 -30.40 -19.72 12.00
CA ALA A 241 -29.16 -19.02 12.31
C ALA A 241 -28.95 -18.89 13.83
N VAL A 242 -27.76 -19.27 14.29
CA VAL A 242 -27.27 -19.02 15.66
C VAL A 242 -26.38 -17.77 15.65
N GLY A 243 -25.54 -17.65 14.62
CA GLY A 243 -24.68 -16.50 14.42
C GLY A 243 -25.39 -15.30 13.79
N ARG A 244 -24.73 -14.15 13.87
CA ARG A 244 -25.11 -12.95 13.11
C ARG A 244 -24.30 -12.86 11.84
N GLY A 245 -24.88 -12.30 10.79
CA GLY A 245 -24.12 -12.04 9.57
C GLY A 245 -24.94 -11.42 8.47
N ARG A 246 -24.38 -11.44 7.26
CA ARG A 246 -25.04 -10.97 6.04
C ARG A 246 -24.91 -12.06 4.99
N LEU A 247 -26.01 -12.36 4.32
CA LEU A 247 -26.03 -13.35 3.24
C LEU A 247 -26.24 -12.64 1.91
N THR A 248 -25.33 -12.87 0.98
CA THR A 248 -25.48 -12.40 -0.40
C THR A 248 -26.47 -13.29 -1.16
N ALA A 249 -27.09 -12.76 -2.22
CA ALA A 249 -27.95 -13.55 -3.11
C ALA A 249 -27.26 -14.83 -3.62
N ARG A 250 -25.95 -14.73 -3.93
CA ARG A 250 -25.13 -15.86 -4.39
C ARG A 250 -24.99 -16.96 -3.33
N GLN A 251 -24.80 -16.59 -2.06
CA GLN A 251 -24.70 -17.55 -0.96
C GLN A 251 -26.04 -18.22 -0.68
N ILE A 252 -27.14 -17.46 -0.72
CA ILE A 252 -28.49 -17.99 -0.54
C ILE A 252 -28.81 -19.01 -1.65
N GLU A 253 -28.48 -18.69 -2.89
CA GLU A 253 -28.72 -19.59 -4.02
C GLU A 253 -27.77 -20.81 -4.00
N SER A 254 -26.51 -20.63 -3.59
CA SER A 254 -25.55 -21.74 -3.43
C SER A 254 -26.03 -22.76 -2.39
N ALA A 255 -26.50 -22.30 -1.23
CA ALA A 255 -27.06 -23.17 -0.19
C ALA A 255 -28.35 -23.85 -0.66
N ARG A 256 -29.25 -23.14 -1.34
CA ARG A 256 -30.45 -23.73 -1.95
C ARG A 256 -30.10 -24.85 -2.95
N ARG A 257 -29.15 -24.61 -3.86
CA ARG A 257 -28.68 -25.63 -4.81
C ARG A 257 -28.05 -26.84 -4.12
N ALA A 258 -27.38 -26.65 -2.98
CA ALA A 258 -26.87 -27.77 -2.19
C ALA A 258 -28.03 -28.61 -1.62
N LEU A 259 -29.07 -27.96 -1.07
CA LEU A 259 -30.28 -28.64 -0.59
C LEU A 259 -30.97 -29.41 -1.71
N THR A 260 -31.31 -28.74 -2.81
CA THR A 260 -32.06 -29.37 -3.92
C THR A 260 -31.29 -30.54 -4.54
N ARG A 261 -29.96 -30.46 -4.66
CA ARG A 261 -29.16 -31.57 -5.19
C ARG A 261 -29.17 -32.80 -4.29
N HIS A 262 -29.15 -32.61 -2.97
CA HIS A 262 -29.15 -33.73 -2.02
C HIS A 262 -30.54 -34.34 -1.87
N VAL A 263 -31.57 -33.49 -1.85
CA VAL A 263 -32.98 -33.84 -1.68
C VAL A 263 -33.62 -34.41 -2.96
N LYS A 264 -33.03 -34.13 -4.13
CA LYS A 264 -33.48 -34.59 -5.47
C LYS A 264 -34.95 -34.22 -5.72
N ARG A 265 -35.82 -35.20 -6.03
CA ARG A 265 -37.26 -35.00 -6.27
C ARG A 265 -38.12 -35.20 -5.00
N GLY A 266 -37.52 -35.47 -3.84
CA GLY A 266 -38.26 -35.77 -2.61
C GLY A 266 -38.49 -34.53 -1.76
N GLY A 267 -39.70 -34.01 -1.65
CA GLY A 267 -40.03 -32.96 -0.69
C GLY A 267 -39.93 -31.52 -1.22
N LYS A 268 -40.47 -30.60 -0.42
CA LYS A 268 -40.59 -29.17 -0.74
C LYS A 268 -39.57 -28.37 0.07
N ILE A 269 -38.97 -27.35 -0.55
CA ILE A 269 -37.94 -26.51 0.07
C ILE A 269 -38.40 -25.05 0.00
N TRP A 270 -38.38 -24.35 1.14
CA TRP A 270 -38.66 -22.92 1.24
C TRP A 270 -37.42 -22.12 1.59
N ILE A 271 -37.28 -20.96 0.95
CA ILE A 271 -36.27 -19.96 1.29
C ILE A 271 -36.98 -18.90 2.16
N ARG A 272 -36.48 -18.70 3.38
CA ARG A 272 -37.09 -17.76 4.35
C ARG A 272 -36.38 -16.40 4.40
N VAL A 273 -35.31 -16.26 3.64
CA VAL A 273 -34.43 -15.09 3.65
C VAL A 273 -34.22 -14.60 2.22
N PHE A 274 -34.45 -13.30 2.03
CA PHE A 274 -34.30 -12.64 0.75
C PHE A 274 -33.29 -11.50 0.87
N PRO A 275 -32.45 -11.25 -0.16
CA PRO A 275 -31.50 -10.16 -0.16
C PRO A 275 -32.24 -8.83 -0.40
N ASP A 276 -32.69 -8.21 0.68
CA ASP A 276 -33.57 -7.03 0.70
C ASP A 276 -32.86 -5.73 1.06
N LYS A 277 -31.62 -5.80 1.55
CA LYS A 277 -30.84 -4.62 1.93
C LYS A 277 -29.77 -4.29 0.89
N PRO A 278 -29.76 -3.07 0.32
CA PRO A 278 -28.70 -2.68 -0.61
C PRO A 278 -27.41 -2.37 0.16
N VAL A 279 -26.29 -2.90 -0.34
CA VAL A 279 -24.94 -2.49 0.04
C VAL A 279 -24.46 -1.49 -0.99
N THR A 280 -24.24 -0.27 -0.52
CA THR A 280 -23.78 0.83 -1.37
C THR A 280 -22.30 1.08 -1.16
N LYS A 281 -21.57 1.34 -2.24
CA LYS A 281 -20.17 1.76 -2.21
C LYS A 281 -20.07 3.16 -2.80
N LYS A 282 -19.40 4.07 -2.10
CA LYS A 282 -19.14 5.41 -2.64
C LYS A 282 -17.93 5.36 -3.56
N PRO A 283 -18.01 5.97 -4.76
CA PRO A 283 -16.83 6.24 -5.57
C PRO A 283 -15.88 7.19 -4.82
N LEU A 284 -14.58 7.04 -5.06
CA LEU A 284 -13.51 7.81 -4.41
C LEU A 284 -13.56 9.32 -4.73
N GLU A 285 -14.24 9.71 -5.80
CA GLU A 285 -14.21 11.08 -6.35
C GLU A 285 -15.22 12.04 -5.67
N VAL A 286 -16.12 11.54 -4.83
CA VAL A 286 -17.24 12.33 -4.30
C VAL A 286 -16.84 13.01 -2.97
N ARG A 287 -17.02 14.34 -2.88
CA ARG A 287 -16.82 15.12 -1.64
C ARG A 287 -17.52 14.49 -0.44
N MET A 288 -16.86 14.48 0.72
CA MET A 288 -17.50 14.14 1.99
C MET A 288 -18.73 15.04 2.21
N GLY A 289 -19.89 14.44 2.49
CA GLY A 289 -21.10 15.20 2.85
C GLY A 289 -22.37 14.95 2.03
N LYS A 290 -22.38 14.10 0.98
CA LYS A 290 -23.63 13.76 0.27
C LYS A 290 -23.85 12.26 0.10
N GLY A 291 -25.03 11.79 0.49
CA GLY A 291 -25.72 10.55 0.08
C GLY A 291 -25.05 9.21 0.42
N LYS A 292 -25.73 8.09 0.17
CA LYS A 292 -25.10 6.76 0.00
C LYS A 292 -24.70 6.63 -1.48
N GLY A 293 -23.66 5.84 -1.80
CA GLY A 293 -23.22 5.63 -3.19
C GLY A 293 -24.18 4.75 -4.00
N SER A 294 -23.78 4.34 -5.21
CA SER A 294 -24.56 3.39 -6.01
C SER A 294 -24.68 2.03 -5.31
N VAL A 295 -25.80 1.34 -5.55
CA VAL A 295 -26.03 -0.02 -5.03
C VAL A 295 -25.14 -0.98 -5.80
N GLU A 296 -24.25 -1.69 -5.09
CA GLU A 296 -23.31 -2.63 -5.69
C GLU A 296 -23.89 -4.06 -5.68
N TYR A 297 -24.45 -4.46 -4.54
CA TYR A 297 -25.13 -5.74 -4.39
C TYR A 297 -26.14 -5.71 -3.23
N TRP A 298 -27.01 -6.71 -3.20
CA TRP A 298 -28.03 -6.86 -2.16
C TRP A 298 -27.64 -7.98 -1.19
N VAL A 299 -27.92 -7.74 0.09
CA VAL A 299 -27.68 -8.69 1.18
C VAL A 299 -28.91 -8.83 2.04
N ALA A 300 -29.08 -10.01 2.61
CA ALA A 300 -30.02 -10.25 3.69
C ALA A 300 -29.31 -10.07 5.03
N GLN A 301 -29.89 -9.30 5.95
CA GLN A 301 -29.38 -9.22 7.31
C GLN A 301 -29.87 -10.40 8.15
N ILE A 302 -28.92 -11.18 8.66
CA ILE A 302 -29.22 -12.31 9.52
C ILE A 302 -28.95 -11.93 10.97
N GLN A 303 -30.00 -11.98 11.77
CA GLN A 303 -29.94 -11.92 13.23
C GLN A 303 -30.01 -13.34 13.79
N PRO A 304 -29.37 -13.59 14.95
CA PRO A 304 -29.52 -14.85 15.66
C PRO A 304 -31.00 -15.17 15.90
N GLY A 305 -31.37 -16.43 15.68
CA GLY A 305 -32.73 -16.94 15.79
C GLY A 305 -33.55 -16.93 14.50
N LYS A 306 -33.04 -16.36 13.39
CA LYS A 306 -33.76 -16.33 12.10
C LYS A 306 -33.74 -17.70 11.41
N VAL A 307 -34.89 -18.19 10.95
CA VAL A 307 -34.96 -19.36 10.07
C VAL A 307 -34.54 -18.95 8.66
N LEU A 308 -33.61 -19.69 8.07
CA LEU A 308 -33.03 -19.45 6.75
C LEU A 308 -33.71 -20.29 5.65
N TYR A 309 -33.90 -21.58 5.92
CA TYR A 309 -34.52 -22.54 5.01
C TYR A 309 -35.44 -23.48 5.77
N GLU A 310 -36.45 -24.00 5.09
CA GLU A 310 -37.36 -25.02 5.61
C GLU A 310 -37.54 -26.15 4.59
N ILE A 311 -37.77 -27.37 5.05
CA ILE A 311 -38.00 -28.55 4.22
C ILE A 311 -39.19 -29.36 4.79
N GLU A 312 -40.01 -29.93 3.90
CA GLU A 312 -41.14 -30.82 4.19
C GLU A 312 -41.08 -32.07 3.30
N GLY A 313 -41.55 -33.21 3.79
CA GLY A 313 -41.76 -34.42 2.99
C GLY A 313 -40.49 -35.26 2.80
N VAL A 314 -39.58 -35.22 3.76
CA VAL A 314 -38.33 -36.00 3.79
C VAL A 314 -38.11 -36.58 5.19
N SER A 315 -37.33 -37.66 5.28
CA SER A 315 -36.92 -38.20 6.58
C SER A 315 -36.00 -37.22 7.33
N GLU A 316 -35.99 -37.31 8.67
CA GLU A 316 -35.18 -36.45 9.53
C GLU A 316 -33.68 -36.59 9.22
N ASP A 317 -33.20 -37.80 8.97
CA ASP A 317 -31.80 -38.08 8.64
C ASP A 317 -31.38 -37.41 7.32
N LEU A 318 -32.24 -37.51 6.30
CA LEU A 318 -32.00 -36.87 5.00
C LEU A 318 -32.03 -35.35 5.13
N ALA A 319 -32.95 -34.80 5.92
CA ALA A 319 -33.03 -33.37 6.18
C ALA A 319 -31.77 -32.86 6.89
N ARG A 320 -31.29 -33.59 7.92
CA ARG A 320 -30.09 -33.24 8.69
C ARG A 320 -28.84 -33.23 7.81
N GLN A 321 -28.67 -34.23 6.94
CA GLN A 321 -27.56 -34.28 5.99
C GLN A 321 -27.63 -33.17 4.95
N ALA A 322 -28.81 -32.92 4.37
CA ALA A 322 -29.03 -31.83 3.41
C ALA A 322 -28.66 -30.48 4.03
N PHE A 323 -29.15 -30.21 5.24
CA PHE A 323 -28.91 -28.96 5.95
C PHE A 323 -27.46 -28.78 6.38
N ALA A 324 -26.74 -29.84 6.73
CA ALA A 324 -25.30 -29.77 6.98
C ALA A 324 -24.52 -29.29 5.74
N LEU A 325 -24.86 -29.83 4.56
CA LEU A 325 -24.25 -29.40 3.29
C LEU A 325 -24.56 -27.94 2.95
N ALA A 326 -25.79 -27.49 3.24
CA ALA A 326 -26.19 -26.11 3.02
C ALA A 326 -25.53 -25.15 4.02
N ALA A 327 -25.43 -25.53 5.29
CA ALA A 327 -24.76 -24.76 6.34
C ALA A 327 -23.30 -24.47 5.97
N ALA A 328 -22.58 -25.45 5.40
CA ALA A 328 -21.21 -25.27 4.93
C ALA A 328 -21.05 -24.23 3.80
N LYS A 329 -22.14 -23.80 3.15
CA LYS A 329 -22.14 -22.75 2.12
C LYS A 329 -22.46 -21.37 2.67
N LEU A 330 -22.81 -21.26 3.95
CA LEU A 330 -23.23 -20.03 4.59
C LEU A 330 -22.13 -19.48 5.51
N PRO A 331 -21.88 -18.15 5.52
CA PRO A 331 -20.93 -17.49 6.41
C PRO A 331 -21.47 -17.27 7.84
N VAL A 332 -22.55 -17.94 8.24
CA VAL A 332 -23.17 -17.80 9.57
C VAL A 332 -23.35 -19.17 10.21
N GLU A 333 -23.10 -19.26 11.50
CA GLU A 333 -23.38 -20.47 12.27
C GLU A 333 -24.87 -20.76 12.30
N THR A 334 -25.23 -22.03 12.12
CA THR A 334 -26.63 -22.48 11.99
C THR A 334 -26.87 -23.75 12.81
N SER A 335 -28.12 -23.94 13.20
CA SER A 335 -28.62 -25.09 13.94
C SER A 335 -29.82 -25.69 13.23
N PHE A 336 -29.93 -27.02 13.26
CA PHE A 336 -31.12 -27.73 12.82
C PHE A 336 -32.26 -27.60 13.83
N VAL A 337 -33.49 -27.36 13.36
CA VAL A 337 -34.68 -27.23 14.20
C VAL A 337 -35.83 -28.03 13.60
N LYS A 338 -36.49 -28.84 14.43
CA LYS A 338 -37.73 -29.53 14.08
C LYS A 338 -38.93 -28.65 14.46
N ARG A 339 -39.99 -28.69 13.66
CA ARG A 339 -41.24 -27.98 13.96
C ARG A 339 -41.85 -28.58 15.22
N THR A 340 -41.87 -27.80 16.29
CA THR A 340 -42.65 -28.11 17.49
C THR A 340 -44.06 -27.61 17.25
N VAL A 341 -45.03 -28.52 17.22
CA VAL A 341 -46.46 -28.17 17.31
C VAL A 341 -46.74 -27.94 18.80
N MET A 342 -46.93 -26.68 19.18
CA MET A 342 -47.58 -26.30 20.43
C MET A 342 -48.96 -25.77 20.11
#